data_AF-A0AAP8PHV3-F1
#
_entry.id   AF-A0AAP8PHV3-F1
#
_cell.length_a   1.000
_cell.length_b   1.000
_cell.length_c   1.000
_cell.angle_alpha   90.00
_cell.angle_beta   90.00
_cell.angle_gamma   90.00
#
_symmetry.space_group_name_H-M   'P 1'
#
loop_
_entity.id
_entity.type
_entity.pdbx_description
1 polymer ?
#
loop_
_entity_poly.entity_id
_entity_poly.type
_entity_poly.pdbx_seq_one_letter_code
_entity_poly.pdbx_strand_id
1 'polypeptide(L)'
;MSDDVTLSTYSYSFVFLYFFLSVVVFVGLYHLKQKANNKKSYSLFVMVTIVNLFASITQGLIFNYGSEILDSMLNIKFQDYDEVWYASIIFALIYLSQLPTNLYYKKKGKNSDSNSKGIT
;
A
#
# COMPACT_ATOMS: atom_id res chain seq x y z
N MET A 1 -4.42 31.35 -40.07
CA MET A 1 -5.16 30.49 -39.11
C MET A 1 -4.10 30.07 -38.11
N SER A 2 -4.07 30.71 -36.94
CA SER A 2 -2.98 30.55 -35.97
C SER A 2 -3.08 29.19 -35.33
N ASP A 3 -2.02 28.40 -35.43
CA ASP A 3 -1.83 27.17 -34.64
C ASP A 3 -1.52 27.56 -33.19
N ASP A 4 -2.52 28.10 -32.49
CA ASP A 4 -2.51 28.20 -31.03
C ASP A 4 -2.97 26.86 -30.45
N VAL A 5 -2.22 25.80 -30.76
CA VAL A 5 -2.12 24.66 -29.85
C VAL A 5 -1.28 25.17 -28.68
N THR A 6 -1.96 25.73 -27.68
CA THR A 6 -1.42 25.87 -26.34
C THR A 6 -1.09 24.47 -25.85
N LEU A 7 0.08 23.99 -26.23
CA LEU A 7 0.78 22.87 -25.64
C LEU A 7 1.16 23.37 -24.25
N SER A 8 0.18 23.43 -23.34
CA SER A 8 0.45 23.56 -21.93
C SER A 8 1.35 22.39 -21.60
N THR A 9 2.64 22.66 -21.45
CA THR A 9 3.67 21.67 -21.15
C THR A 9 3.26 20.94 -19.88
N TYR A 10 2.57 19.81 -20.03
CA TYR A 10 2.22 18.93 -18.93
C TYR A 10 3.54 18.38 -18.39
N SER A 11 3.92 18.82 -17.20
CA SER A 11 5.14 18.36 -16.55
C SER A 11 4.89 16.98 -15.94
N TYR A 12 5.21 15.93 -16.70
CA TYR A 12 5.16 14.54 -16.25
C TYR A 12 6.02 14.23 -15.02
N SER A 13 6.92 15.15 -14.62
CA SER A 13 7.74 15.03 -13.41
C SER A 13 6.91 14.70 -12.16
N PHE A 14 5.66 15.16 -12.11
CA PHE A 14 4.74 14.85 -11.02
C PHE A 14 4.33 13.37 -10.99
N VAL A 15 3.92 12.83 -12.14
CA VAL A 15 3.53 11.42 -12.26
C VAL A 15 4.68 10.52 -11.82
N PHE A 16 5.91 10.87 -12.21
CA PHE A 16 7.12 10.17 -11.74
C PHE A 16 7.31 10.25 -10.23
N LEU A 17 7.12 11.42 -9.62
CA LEU A 17 7.24 11.60 -8.17
C LEU A 17 6.22 10.77 -7.40
N TYR A 18 4.95 10.80 -7.83
CA TYR A 18 3.88 10.02 -7.22
C TYR A 18 4.16 8.51 -7.32
N PHE A 19 4.60 8.04 -8.49
CA PHE A 19 4.94 6.64 -8.69
C PHE A 19 6.14 6.23 -7.83
N PHE A 20 7.17 7.07 -7.76
CA PHE A 20 8.34 6.86 -6.92
C PHE A 20 7.96 6.74 -5.44
N LEU A 21 7.16 7.67 -4.91
CA LEU A 21 6.66 7.64 -3.53
C LEU A 21 5.85 6.37 -3.27
N SER A 22 4.99 5.97 -4.20
CA SER A 22 4.18 4.75 -4.08
C SER A 22 5.06 3.49 -4.05
N VAL A 23 6.11 3.43 -4.86
CA VAL A 23 7.08 2.32 -4.81
C VAL A 23 7.85 2.31 -3.48
N VAL A 24 8.24 3.46 -2.94
CA VAL A 24 8.90 3.54 -1.62
C VAL A 24 7.98 3.00 -0.52
N VAL A 25 6.70 3.38 -0.54
CA VAL A 25 5.70 2.86 0.41
C VAL A 25 5.54 1.34 0.25
N PHE A 26 5.42 0.85 -0.99
CA PHE A 26 5.35 -0.58 -1.29
C PHE A 26 6.51 -1.38 -0.70
N VAL A 27 7.74 -0.90 -0.87
CA VAL A 27 8.95 -1.52 -0.32
C VAL A 27 8.93 -1.49 1.20
N GLY A 28 8.50 -0.38 1.81
CA GLY A 28 8.33 -0.25 3.25
C GLY A 28 7.33 -1.26 3.82
N LEU A 29 6.15 -1.38 3.19
CA LEU A 29 5.12 -2.36 3.56
C LEU A 29 5.61 -3.81 3.41
N TYR A 30 6.38 -4.10 2.36
CA TYR A 30 6.99 -5.41 2.14
C TYR A 30 7.95 -5.80 3.29
N HIS A 31 8.82 -4.88 3.70
CA HIS A 31 9.73 -5.12 4.82
C HIS A 31 8.99 -5.27 6.16
N LEU A 32 7.94 -4.47 6.38
CA LEU A 32 7.07 -4.60 7.56
C LEU A 32 6.38 -5.98 7.59
N LYS A 33 5.85 -6.45 6.46
CA LYS A 33 5.26 -7.79 6.30
C LYS A 33 6.27 -8.89 6.68
N GLN A 34 7.49 -8.83 6.14
CA GLN A 34 8.53 -9.80 6.49
C GLN A 34 8.86 -9.79 7.98
N LYS A 35 9.02 -8.60 8.56
CA LYS A 35 9.34 -8.44 9.99
C LYS A 35 8.23 -8.99 10.88
N ALA A 36 6.96 -8.73 10.55
CA ALA A 36 5.81 -9.26 11.27
C ALA A 36 5.74 -10.79 11.21
N ASN A 37 5.95 -11.37 10.02
CA ASN A 37 5.93 -12.82 9.82
C ASN A 37 7.09 -13.53 10.54
N ASN A 38 8.27 -12.91 10.60
CA ASN A 38 9.44 -13.48 11.27
C ASN A 38 9.34 -13.43 12.81
N LYS A 39 8.88 -12.30 13.37
CA LYS A 39 8.79 -12.14 14.85
C LYS A 39 7.64 -12.92 15.49
N LYS A 40 6.64 -13.38 14.73
CA LYS A 40 5.48 -14.15 15.23
C LYS A 40 4.87 -13.54 16.51
N SER A 41 4.79 -12.21 16.59
CA SER A 41 4.21 -11.47 17.73
C SER A 41 2.90 -10.78 17.35
N TYR A 42 1.81 -11.14 18.02
CA TYR A 42 0.45 -10.74 17.65
C TYR A 42 0.30 -9.22 17.54
N SER A 43 0.93 -8.49 18.46
CA SER A 43 0.97 -7.03 18.42
C SER A 43 1.59 -6.48 17.12
N LEU A 44 2.70 -7.06 16.65
CA LEU A 44 3.33 -6.63 15.39
C LEU A 44 2.46 -6.95 14.18
N PHE A 45 1.74 -8.07 14.20
CA PHE A 45 0.78 -8.39 13.14
C PHE A 45 -0.35 -7.37 13.06
N VAL A 46 -0.93 -7.00 14.21
CA VAL A 46 -2.00 -5.99 14.26
C VAL A 46 -1.48 -4.63 13.78
N MET A 47 -0.32 -4.19 14.25
CA MET A 47 0.26 -2.90 13.84
C MET A 47 0.55 -2.86 12.34
N VAL A 48 1.19 -3.90 11.78
CA VAL A 48 1.49 -3.96 10.34
C VAL A 48 0.20 -4.02 9.50
N THR A 49 -0.83 -4.73 9.99
CA THR A 49 -2.14 -4.76 9.32
C THR A 49 -2.78 -3.38 9.27
N ILE A 50 -2.77 -2.64 10.38
CA ILE A 50 -3.32 -1.28 10.45
C ILE A 50 -2.57 -0.34 9.49
N VAL A 51 -1.23 -0.36 9.51
CA VAL A 51 -0.41 0.48 8.61
C VAL A 51 -0.70 0.18 7.14
N ASN A 52 -0.79 -1.11 6.79
CA ASN A 52 -1.06 -1.54 5.43
C ASN A 52 -2.47 -1.15 4.97
N LEU A 53 -3.47 -1.29 5.84
CA LEU A 53 -4.84 -0.87 5.57
C LEU A 53 -4.92 0.65 5.38
N PHE A 54 -4.25 1.41 6.25
CA PHE A 54 -4.20 2.86 6.14
C PHE A 54 -3.59 3.30 4.81
N ALA A 55 -2.46 2.72 4.41
CA ALA A 55 -1.84 3.00 3.11
C ALA A 55 -2.77 2.68 1.93
N SER A 56 -3.51 1.56 2.02
CA SER A 56 -4.46 1.17 0.99
C SER A 56 -5.64 2.14 0.90
N ILE A 57 -6.17 2.59 2.05
CA ILE A 57 -7.23 3.60 2.12
C ILE A 57 -6.75 4.92 1.54
N THR A 58 -5.52 5.36 1.86
CA THR A 58 -4.95 6.59 1.28
C THR A 58 -4.92 6.52 -0.24
N GLN A 59 -4.50 5.39 -0.84
CA GLN A 59 -4.54 5.21 -2.29
C GLN A 59 -5.98 5.20 -2.84
N GLY A 60 -6.94 4.62 -2.13
CA GLY A 60 -8.36 4.69 -2.49
C GLY A 60 -8.95 6.10 -2.40
N LEU A 61 -8.47 6.94 -1.48
CA LEU A 61 -8.86 8.35 -1.40
C LEU A 61 -8.28 9.15 -2.56
N ILE A 62 -7.03 8.88 -2.94
CA ILE A 62 -6.41 9.49 -4.13
C ILE A 62 -7.16 9.08 -5.39
N PHE A 63 -7.64 7.84 -5.47
CA PHE A 63 -8.50 7.39 -6.57
C PHE A 63 -9.83 8.15 -6.65
N ASN A 64 -10.47 8.43 -5.51
CA ASN A 64 -11.81 9.01 -5.49
C ASN A 64 -11.81 10.54 -5.62
N TYR A 65 -10.79 11.20 -5.06
CA TYR A 65 -10.70 12.66 -4.95
C TYR A 65 -9.54 13.26 -5.76
N GLY A 66 -8.73 12.43 -6.40
CA GLY A 66 -7.69 12.87 -7.33
C GLY A 66 -6.65 13.80 -6.69
N SER A 67 -6.38 14.90 -7.39
CA SER A 67 -5.42 15.94 -6.98
C SER A 67 -5.77 16.57 -5.63
N GLU A 68 -7.04 16.71 -5.24
CA GLU A 68 -7.44 17.44 -4.02
C GLU A 68 -6.81 16.86 -2.74
N ILE A 69 -6.70 15.53 -2.66
CA ILE A 69 -6.08 14.85 -1.52
C ILE A 69 -4.57 15.02 -1.55
N LEU A 70 -3.96 14.89 -2.74
CA LEU A 70 -2.53 15.05 -2.91
C LEU A 70 -2.10 16.49 -2.61
N ASP A 71 -2.87 17.48 -3.06
CA ASP A 71 -2.66 18.91 -2.85
C ASP A 71 -2.59 19.22 -1.37
N SER A 72 -3.54 18.69 -0.61
CA SER A 72 -3.61 18.87 0.84
C SER A 72 -2.43 18.18 1.56
N MET A 73 -1.98 17.01 1.08
CA MET A 73 -0.90 16.25 1.71
C MET A 73 0.50 16.80 1.41
N LEU A 74 0.74 17.29 0.20
CA LEU A 74 2.06 17.75 -0.25
C LEU A 74 2.16 19.28 -0.36
N ASN A 75 1.06 20.00 -0.19
CA ASN A 75 0.96 21.47 -0.30
C ASN A 75 1.47 22.01 -1.64
N ILE A 76 1.23 21.26 -2.71
CA ILE A 76 1.59 21.58 -4.09
C ILE A 76 0.31 21.44 -4.91
N LYS A 77 -0.01 22.40 -5.78
CA LYS A 77 -1.15 22.27 -6.70
C LYS A 77 -0.88 21.18 -7.72
N PHE A 78 -1.64 20.10 -7.67
CA PHE A 78 -1.61 19.03 -8.63
C PHE A 78 -2.70 19.22 -9.68
N GLN A 79 -2.34 18.77 -10.87
CA GLN A 79 -3.26 18.66 -11.98
C GLN A 79 -3.82 17.24 -11.97
N ASP A 80 -5.07 17.07 -12.39
CA ASP A 80 -5.65 15.73 -12.51
C ASP A 80 -5.04 15.01 -13.71
N TYR A 81 -4.30 13.94 -13.42
CA TYR A 81 -3.68 13.05 -14.39
C TYR A 81 -4.37 11.70 -14.34
N ASP A 82 -4.84 11.22 -15.49
CA ASP A 82 -5.45 9.89 -15.62
C ASP A 82 -4.48 8.80 -15.15
N GLU A 83 -3.18 8.94 -15.40
CA GLU A 83 -2.16 7.97 -14.98
C GLU A 83 -2.10 7.82 -13.45
N VAL A 84 -2.27 8.91 -12.70
CA VAL A 84 -2.32 8.88 -11.23
C VAL A 84 -3.60 8.21 -10.75
N TRP A 85 -4.72 8.48 -11.43
CA TRP A 85 -5.99 7.83 -11.16
C TRP A 85 -5.90 6.30 -11.34
N TYR A 86 -5.41 5.81 -12.49
CA TYR A 86 -5.21 4.38 -12.71
C TYR A 86 -4.16 3.76 -11.78
N ALA A 87 -3.05 4.46 -11.52
CA ALA A 87 -2.01 3.96 -10.63
C ALA A 87 -2.50 3.84 -9.18
N SER A 88 -3.33 4.76 -8.71
CA SER A 88 -3.83 4.76 -7.33
C SER A 88 -4.65 3.51 -7.00
N ILE A 89 -5.57 3.09 -7.89
CA ILE A 89 -6.33 1.86 -7.66
C ILE A 89 -5.44 0.61 -7.73
N ILE A 90 -4.46 0.60 -8.64
CA ILE A 90 -3.48 -0.50 -8.75
C ILE A 90 -2.67 -0.59 -7.45
N PHE A 91 -2.13 0.52 -6.95
CA PHE A 91 -1.37 0.55 -5.71
C PHE A 91 -2.23 0.22 -4.49
N ALA A 92 -3.50 0.63 -4.44
CA ALA A 92 -4.42 0.25 -3.37
C ALA A 92 -4.58 -1.28 -3.29
N LEU A 93 -4.78 -1.93 -4.43
CA LEU A 93 -4.90 -3.39 -4.52
C LEU A 93 -3.58 -4.09 -4.17
N ILE A 94 -2.46 -3.56 -4.66
CA ILE A 94 -1.12 -4.08 -4.35
C ILE A 94 -0.88 -4.01 -2.84
N TYR A 95 -1.16 -2.88 -2.19
CA TYR A 95 -0.98 -2.74 -0.75
C TYR A 95 -1.87 -3.72 0.01
N LEU A 96 -3.15 -3.86 -0.35
CA LEU A 96 -4.03 -4.87 0.25
C LEU A 96 -3.47 -6.30 0.12
N SER A 97 -2.86 -6.64 -1.02
CA SER A 97 -2.22 -7.96 -1.21
C SER A 97 -1.01 -8.19 -0.29
N GLN A 98 -0.41 -7.11 0.23
CA GLN A 98 0.73 -7.16 1.16
C GLN A 98 0.33 -7.33 2.62
N LEU A 99 -0.94 -7.56 2.94
CA LEU A 99 -1.36 -7.90 4.29
C LEU A 99 -0.51 -9.06 4.87
N PRO A 100 -0.11 -8.95 6.15
CA PRO A 100 0.67 -10.01 6.80
C PRO A 100 -0.19 -11.27 6.94
N THR A 101 0.46 -12.44 6.90
CA THR A 101 -0.24 -13.73 7.00
C THR A 101 -0.42 -14.09 8.47
N ASN A 102 -1.62 -14.53 8.85
CA ASN A 102 -1.88 -14.99 10.21
C ASN A 102 -1.19 -16.35 10.47
N LEU A 103 0.09 -16.30 10.84
CA LEU A 103 0.87 -17.49 11.21
C LEU A 103 0.69 -17.89 12.69
N TYR A 104 -0.11 -17.15 13.47
CA TYR A 104 -0.34 -17.41 14.91
C TYR A 104 -1.03 -18.75 15.15
N TYR A 105 -2.03 -19.06 14.33
CA TYR A 105 -2.83 -20.28 14.51
C TYR A 105 -2.07 -21.56 14.13
N LYS A 106 -1.06 -21.49 13.26
CA LYS A 106 -0.32 -22.68 12.79
C LYS A 106 0.50 -23.36 13.89
N LYS A 107 0.80 -22.66 15.00
CA LYS A 107 1.56 -23.23 16.12
C LYS A 107 0.68 -23.99 17.13
N LYS A 108 -0.61 -23.65 17.25
CA LYS A 108 -1.53 -24.35 18.18
C LYS A 108 -1.87 -25.77 17.75
N GLY A 109 -1.99 -26.03 16.44
CA GLY A 109 -2.26 -27.37 15.92
C GLY A 109 -1.10 -28.35 16.13
N LYS A 110 0.16 -27.91 15.94
CA LYS A 110 1.33 -28.79 16.05
C LYS A 110 1.60 -29.31 17.47
N ASN A 111 1.27 -28.54 18.52
CA ASN A 111 1.43 -29.01 19.90
C ASN A 111 0.30 -29.96 20.34
N SER A 112 -0.88 -29.90 19.70
CA SER A 112 -1.98 -30.85 19.98
C SER A 112 -1.70 -32.21 19.35
N ASP A 113 -1.18 -32.24 18.12
CA ASP A 113 -0.85 -33.50 17.43
C ASP A 113 0.35 -34.25 18.05
N SER A 114 1.30 -33.53 18.65
CA SER A 114 2.42 -34.17 19.37
C SER A 114 1.99 -34.79 20.69
N ASN A 115 0.96 -34.25 21.35
CA ASN A 115 0.48 -34.77 22.63
C ASN A 115 -0.49 -35.96 22.46
N SER A 116 -1.13 -36.08 21.29
CA SER A 116 -1.99 -37.23 20.95
C SER A 116 -1.21 -38.50 20.56
N LYS A 117 0.08 -38.39 20.23
CA LYS A 117 0.92 -39.54 19.83
C LYS A 117 1.73 -40.18 20.97
N GLY A 118 1.57 -39.69 22.19
CA GLY A 118 2.25 -40.21 23.39
C GLY A 118 1.36 -41.01 24.34
N ILE A 119 0.10 -41.25 23.97
CA ILE A 119 -0.87 -42.03 24.75
C ILE A 119 -1.33 -43.22 23.90
N THR A 120 -0.44 -44.19 23.71
CA THR A 120 -0.75 -45.57 23.29
C THR A 120 0.27 -46.49 23.93
#